data_AF-A0A1Y1ND19-F1
#
_entry.id   AF-A0A1Y1ND19-F1
#
_cell.length_a   1.000
_cell.length_b   1.000
_cell.length_c   1.000
_cell.angle_alpha   90.00
_cell.angle_beta   90.00
_cell.angle_gamma   90.00
#
_symmetry.space_group_name_H-M   'P 1'
#
loop_
_entity.id
_entity.type
_entity.pdbx_description
1 polymer ?
#
loop_
_entity_poly.entity_id
_entity_poly.type
_entity_poly.pdbx_seq_one_letter_code
_entity_poly.pdbx_strand_id
1 'polypeptide(L)'
;LGSAPEHDSCANNLYSAVKVYGEAAFDKVVEFLECGWVPDPLNLFMNVVVKGNKLHNLRPQSKAGDYVVLQAEQDCVIFMSACPMDITDCNGGKPSSAEYHVLDDPA
;
A
#
# COMPACT_ATOMS: atom_id res chain seq x y z
N LEU A 1 7.12 13.75 -10.13
CA LEU A 1 8.47 13.19 -10.34
C LEU A 1 8.84 13.04 -11.82
N GLY A 2 8.10 13.69 -12.75
CA GLY A 2 8.39 13.61 -14.20
C GLY A 2 7.71 12.44 -14.93
N SER A 3 6.83 11.69 -14.27
CA SER A 3 5.99 10.66 -14.91
C SER A 3 4.78 11.25 -15.62
N ALA A 4 4.16 10.44 -16.48
CA ALA A 4 2.87 10.72 -17.08
C ALA A 4 1.77 10.88 -15.99
N PRO A 5 0.74 11.72 -16.22
CA PRO A 5 -0.41 11.85 -15.32
C PRO A 5 -1.14 10.53 -15.00
N GLU A 6 -1.06 9.58 -15.92
CA GLU A 6 -1.74 8.28 -15.89
C GLU A 6 -0.92 7.21 -15.18
N HIS A 7 0.27 7.57 -14.67
CA HIS A 7 1.08 6.65 -13.89
C HIS A 7 0.30 6.16 -12.66
N ASP A 8 0.25 4.85 -12.47
CA ASP A 8 -0.48 4.22 -11.37
C ASP A 8 -0.03 4.76 -10.01
N SER A 9 -0.92 4.69 -9.02
CA SER A 9 -0.62 5.10 -7.65
C SER A 9 -1.37 4.24 -6.65
N CYS A 10 -0.81 4.08 -5.44
CA CYS A 10 -1.48 3.33 -4.37
C CYS A 10 -2.85 3.93 -4.02
N ALA A 11 -3.02 5.25 -4.12
CA ALA A 11 -4.28 5.93 -3.88
C ALA A 11 -5.36 5.52 -4.90
N ASN A 12 -5.02 5.52 -6.20
CA ASN A 12 -5.93 5.06 -7.23
C ASN A 12 -6.20 3.55 -7.11
N ASN A 13 -5.20 2.75 -6.78
CA ASN A 13 -5.36 1.31 -6.56
C ASN A 13 -6.33 1.04 -5.41
N LEU A 14 -6.24 1.79 -4.30
CA LEU A 14 -7.18 1.72 -3.19
C LEU A 14 -8.60 2.11 -3.66
N TYR A 15 -8.74 3.24 -4.36
CA TYR A 15 -10.05 3.67 -4.89
C TYR A 15 -10.70 2.62 -5.78
N SER A 16 -9.95 2.06 -6.72
CA SER A 16 -10.44 0.99 -7.60
C SER A 16 -10.83 -0.27 -6.82
N ALA A 17 -10.01 -0.69 -5.84
CA ALA A 17 -10.28 -1.89 -5.06
C ALA A 17 -11.52 -1.74 -4.17
N VAL A 18 -11.67 -0.61 -3.46
CA VAL A 18 -12.84 -0.33 -2.62
C VAL A 18 -14.11 -0.25 -3.46
N LYS A 19 -14.05 0.39 -4.62
CA LYS A 19 -15.20 0.51 -5.54
C LYS A 19 -15.66 -0.84 -6.08
N VAL A 20 -14.72 -1.75 -6.37
CA VAL A 20 -15.03 -3.11 -6.85
C VAL A 20 -15.52 -4.01 -5.70
N TYR A 21 -15.04 -3.79 -4.47
CA TYR A 21 -15.50 -4.55 -3.30
C TYR A 21 -17.01 -4.39 -3.07
N GLY A 22 -17.55 -3.19 -3.27
CA GLY A 22 -19.00 -2.97 -3.49
C GLY A 22 -19.91 -3.21 -2.28
N GLU A 23 -19.35 -3.42 -1.09
CA GLU A 23 -20.11 -3.51 0.16
C GLU A 23 -20.53 -2.12 0.65
N ALA A 24 -21.82 -1.94 0.96
CA ALA A 24 -22.40 -0.66 1.38
C ALA A 24 -21.71 -0.07 2.63
N ALA A 25 -21.11 -0.91 3.48
CA ALA A 25 -20.32 -0.48 4.63
C ALA A 25 -19.12 0.41 4.23
N PHE A 26 -18.65 0.33 2.99
CA PHE A 26 -17.51 1.09 2.46
C PHE A 26 -17.90 2.29 1.59
N ASP A 27 -19.20 2.57 1.37
CA ASP A 27 -19.66 3.72 0.57
C ASP A 27 -19.08 5.04 1.11
N LYS A 28 -19.01 5.17 2.45
CA LYS A 28 -18.44 6.36 3.07
C LYS A 28 -16.94 6.51 2.80
N VAL A 29 -16.22 5.40 2.67
CA VAL A 29 -14.80 5.41 2.29
C VAL A 29 -14.66 5.90 0.84
N VAL A 30 -15.52 5.42 -0.07
CA VAL A 30 -15.55 5.88 -1.47
C VAL A 30 -15.78 7.39 -1.53
N GLU A 31 -16.77 7.92 -0.80
CA GLU A 31 -17.04 9.36 -0.76
C GLU A 31 -15.81 10.19 -0.31
N PHE A 32 -15.09 9.74 0.71
CA PHE A 32 -13.88 10.43 1.17
C PHE A 32 -12.77 10.39 0.12
N LEU A 33 -12.56 9.25 -0.53
CA LEU A 33 -11.58 9.10 -1.60
C LEU A 33 -11.90 10.01 -2.80
N GLU A 34 -13.17 10.14 -3.18
CA GLU A 34 -13.61 11.03 -4.27
C GLU A 34 -13.46 12.51 -3.92
N CYS A 35 -13.52 12.84 -2.63
CA CYS A 35 -13.20 14.17 -2.11
C CYS A 35 -11.69 14.43 -1.96
N GLY A 36 -10.84 13.47 -2.36
CA GLY A 36 -9.39 13.58 -2.33
C GLY A 36 -8.74 13.29 -0.97
N TRP A 37 -9.51 12.82 0.01
CA TRP A 37 -8.96 12.32 1.26
C TRP A 37 -8.64 10.84 1.14
N VAL A 38 -7.40 10.46 1.46
CA VAL A 38 -6.92 9.07 1.43
C VAL A 38 -6.31 8.77 2.80
N PRO A 39 -6.63 7.63 3.43
CA PRO A 39 -5.98 7.25 4.67
C PRO A 39 -4.49 6.98 4.44
N ASP A 40 -3.66 7.32 5.44
CA ASP A 40 -2.24 7.00 5.37
C ASP A 40 -2.03 5.47 5.37
N PRO A 41 -1.26 4.93 4.41
CA PRO A 41 -1.03 3.49 4.34
C PRO A 41 0.03 3.04 5.34
N LEU A 42 -0.07 1.77 5.76
CA LEU A 42 1.08 1.06 6.31
C LEU A 42 2.00 0.62 5.16
N ASN A 43 3.10 1.34 4.94
CA ASN A 43 4.06 1.06 3.88
C ASN A 43 5.00 -0.10 4.26
N LEU A 44 4.56 -1.33 4.03
CA LEU A 44 5.36 -2.54 4.29
C LEU A 44 6.65 -2.53 3.46
N PHE A 45 7.76 -2.92 4.10
CA PHE A 45 9.11 -3.01 3.52
C PHE A 45 9.75 -1.71 3.01
N MET A 46 9.06 -0.57 3.09
CA MET A 46 9.62 0.72 2.70
C MET A 46 10.74 1.12 3.67
N ASN A 47 11.88 1.54 3.12
CA ASN A 47 13.02 1.98 3.91
C ASN A 47 13.10 3.51 3.91
N VAL A 48 12.50 4.15 4.91
CA VAL A 48 12.54 5.61 5.07
C VAL A 48 13.32 5.97 6.33
N VAL A 49 14.32 6.84 6.19
CA VAL A 49 15.05 7.38 7.34
C VAL A 49 14.75 8.86 7.54
N VAL A 50 14.58 9.24 8.79
CA VAL A 50 14.42 10.64 9.21
C VAL A 50 15.79 11.20 9.54
N LYS A 51 16.20 12.28 8.88
CA LYS A 51 17.46 13.01 9.16
C LYS A 51 17.15 14.49 9.37
N GLY A 52 17.15 14.93 10.62
CA GLY A 52 16.65 16.26 10.99
C GLY A 52 15.18 16.39 10.59
N ASN A 53 14.84 17.46 9.85
CA ASN A 53 13.47 17.70 9.36
C ASN A 53 13.22 17.15 7.94
N LYS A 54 13.98 16.13 7.53
CA LYS A 54 13.87 15.54 6.18
C LYS A 54 13.64 14.04 6.24
N LEU A 55 12.78 13.57 5.35
CA LEU A 55 12.59 12.15 5.04
C LEU A 55 13.46 11.77 3.85
N HIS A 56 14.12 10.62 3.94
CA HIS A 56 14.91 10.06 2.86
C HIS A 56 14.42 8.65 2.54
N ASN A 57 13.90 8.47 1.32
CA ASN A 57 13.55 7.16 0.79
C ASN A 57 14.81 6.47 0.31
N LEU A 58 15.14 5.36 0.94
CA LEU A 58 16.26 4.51 0.60
C LEU A 58 15.76 3.25 -0.09
N ARG A 59 16.68 2.50 -0.69
CA ARG A 59 16.39 1.18 -1.22
C ARG A 59 15.87 0.24 -0.12
N PRO A 60 14.79 -0.52 -0.37
CA PRO A 60 14.34 -1.58 0.53
C PRO A 60 15.46 -2.54 0.90
N GLN A 61 15.43 -3.03 2.14
CA GLN A 61 16.38 -4.04 2.61
C GLN A 61 15.81 -5.46 2.54
N SER A 62 14.50 -5.58 2.27
CA SER A 62 13.82 -6.86 2.10
C SER A 62 14.29 -7.57 0.83
N LYS A 63 14.11 -8.89 0.84
CA LYS A 63 14.42 -9.82 -0.25
C LYS A 63 13.18 -10.63 -0.61
N ALA A 64 13.22 -11.27 -1.78
CA ALA A 64 12.18 -12.22 -2.15
C ALA A 64 12.08 -13.33 -1.09
N GLY A 65 10.86 -13.58 -0.62
CA GLY A 65 10.57 -14.53 0.46
C GLY A 65 10.54 -13.92 1.88
N ASP A 66 10.97 -12.66 2.07
CA ASP A 66 10.73 -11.98 3.34
C ASP A 66 9.23 -11.70 3.49
N TYR A 67 8.71 -11.90 4.70
CA TYR A 67 7.29 -11.72 5.00
C TYR A 67 7.07 -11.09 6.38
N VAL A 68 5.87 -10.56 6.57
CA VAL A 68 5.32 -10.17 7.87
C VAL A 68 4.03 -10.93 8.11
N VAL A 69 3.71 -11.22 9.36
CA VAL A 69 2.43 -11.80 9.76
C VAL A 69 1.74 -10.80 10.67
N LEU A 70 0.49 -10.49 10.38
CA LEU A 70 -0.35 -9.59 11.17
C LEU A 70 -1.53 -10.39 11.70
N GLN A 71 -1.79 -10.27 13.00
CA GLN A 71 -2.96 -10.87 13.63
C GLN A 71 -4.14 -9.90 13.50
N ALA A 72 -5.29 -10.40 13.05
CA ALA A 72 -6.53 -9.65 13.07
C ALA A 72 -7.12 -9.68 14.48
N GLU A 73 -7.02 -8.54 15.20
CA GLU A 73 -7.60 -8.37 16.54
C GLU A 73 -9.13 -8.18 16.53
N GLN A 74 -9.71 -8.00 15.34
CA GLN A 74 -11.13 -7.85 15.08
C GLN A 74 -11.43 -8.19 13.61
N ASP A 75 -12.70 -8.39 13.28
CA ASP A 75 -13.15 -8.55 11.89
C ASP A 75 -12.72 -7.31 11.07
N CYS A 76 -11.95 -7.54 10.00
CA CYS A 76 -11.41 -6.45 9.19
C CYS A 76 -11.35 -6.80 7.71
N VAL A 77 -11.39 -5.76 6.87
CA VAL A 77 -11.11 -5.85 5.44
C VAL A 77 -9.75 -5.18 5.19
N ILE A 78 -8.84 -5.88 4.51
CA ILE A 78 -7.51 -5.38 4.18
C ILE A 78 -7.44 -5.12 2.67
N PHE A 79 -7.14 -3.88 2.30
CA PHE A 79 -6.81 -3.50 0.93
C PHE A 79 -5.30 -3.37 0.78
N MET A 80 -4.70 -4.15 -0.11
CA MET A 80 -3.26 -4.11 -0.40
C MET A 80 -3.01 -3.61 -1.82
N SER A 81 -2.01 -2.73 -1.96
CA SER A 81 -1.51 -2.26 -3.24
C SER A 81 -0.01 -2.52 -3.34
N ALA A 82 0.41 -3.31 -4.34
CA ALA A 82 1.81 -3.34 -4.75
C ALA A 82 2.18 -1.96 -5.32
N CYS A 83 3.01 -1.20 -4.60
CA CYS A 83 3.31 0.18 -4.96
C CYS A 83 3.98 0.26 -6.35
N PRO A 84 3.44 1.03 -7.31
CA PRO A 84 3.96 1.09 -8.68
C PRO A 84 5.15 2.04 -8.85
N MET A 85 5.70 2.61 -7.77
CA MET A 85 6.78 3.60 -7.84
C MET A 85 8.05 3.02 -8.49
N ASP A 86 8.32 3.40 -9.73
CA ASP A 86 9.47 2.97 -10.53
C ASP A 86 10.51 4.08 -10.78
N ILE A 87 10.18 5.33 -10.41
CA ILE A 87 11.01 6.52 -10.63
C ILE A 87 12.07 6.69 -9.54
N THR A 88 11.81 6.17 -8.33
CA THR A 88 12.69 6.31 -7.16
C THR A 88 13.17 4.95 -6.65
N ASP A 89 14.17 4.96 -5.76
CA ASP A 89 14.66 3.74 -5.12
C ASP A 89 13.66 3.09 -4.14
N CYS A 90 12.46 3.66 -3.95
CA CYS A 90 11.43 3.15 -3.02
C CYS A 90 11.14 1.65 -3.21
N ASN A 91 11.13 1.15 -4.45
CA ASN A 91 10.97 -0.26 -4.78
C ASN A 91 12.23 -0.85 -5.44
N GLY A 92 13.41 -0.26 -5.17
CA GLY A 92 14.65 -0.63 -5.82
C GLY A 92 14.73 -0.31 -7.32
N GLY A 93 13.81 0.54 -7.82
CA GLY A 93 13.69 0.97 -9.22
C GLY A 93 12.91 0.03 -10.14
N LYS A 94 12.44 -1.13 -9.63
CA LYS A 94 11.65 -2.10 -10.39
C LYS A 94 10.58 -2.71 -9.49
N PRO A 95 9.36 -2.14 -9.45
CA PRO A 95 8.24 -2.73 -8.72
C PRO A 95 7.98 -4.19 -9.13
N SER A 96 7.57 -5.01 -8.16
CA SER A 96 7.21 -6.42 -8.36
C SER A 96 5.90 -6.75 -7.65
N SER A 97 5.34 -7.94 -7.92
CA SER A 97 4.18 -8.43 -7.18
C SER A 97 4.49 -8.61 -5.69
N ALA A 98 3.44 -8.47 -4.87
CA ALA A 98 3.43 -8.85 -3.47
C ALA A 98 2.31 -9.88 -3.26
N GLU A 99 2.61 -10.95 -2.53
CA GLU A 99 1.65 -12.00 -2.22
C GLU A 99 1.10 -11.82 -0.80
N TYR A 100 -0.14 -12.23 -0.59
CA TYR A 100 -0.77 -12.27 0.73
C TYR A 100 -1.44 -13.62 0.92
N HIS A 101 -1.40 -14.14 2.13
CA HIS A 101 -2.14 -15.33 2.55
C HIS A 101 -2.99 -14.99 3.77
N VAL A 102 -4.25 -15.44 3.77
CA VAL A 102 -5.06 -15.49 4.98
C VAL A 102 -4.78 -16.83 5.63
N LEU A 103 -4.27 -16.80 6.86
CA LEU A 103 -3.99 -17.99 7.64
C LEU A 103 -5.18 -18.23 8.57
N ASP A 104 -5.61 -19.47 8.69
CA ASP A 104 -6.52 -19.87 9.77
C ASP A 104 -5.77 -19.76 11.11
N ASP A 105 -6.51 -19.44 12.18
CA ASP A 105 -5.94 -19.33 13.52
C ASP A 105 -5.17 -20.62 13.86
N PRO A 106 -3.85 -20.55 14.18
CA PRO A 106 -3.14 -21.72 14.65
C PRO A 106 -3.73 -22.08 16.02
N ALA A 107 -4.65 -23.07 16.02
CA ALA A 107 -5.18 -23.70 17.22
C ALA A 107 -4.08 -24.05 18.25
#